data_AF-W6R7A1-F1
#
_entry.id   AF-W6R7A1-F1
#
_cell.length_a   1.000
_cell.length_b   1.000
_cell.length_c   1.000
_cell.angle_alpha   90.00
_cell.angle_beta   90.00
_cell.angle_gamma   90.00
#
_symmetry.space_group_name_H-M   'P 1'
#
loop_
_entity.id
_entity.type
_entity.pdbx_description
1 polymer ?
#
loop_
_entity_poly.entity_id
_entity_poly.type
_entity_poly.pdbx_seq_one_letter_code
_entity_poly.pdbx_strand_id
1 'polypeptide(L)'
;MSNTITSTPPQSPLQGESPTRNGVLNMSPPTPTTPLTPPMAPRHPSQHQNTPGSCALRLENLAQQTSTAKSELMTSVAADICATFISIAKYSEEGTLQARHTDVIDKVIQTIRDTDVKQRRLLDRQVQRLRKERKWIRKKYSRLAVQADGLGRAYQMKMRKLRISLQEAQGEVVRLRIERDMLRDCFKKYNIEDSYSNDNDNVDGKCEVDTGEDVDGEYESAEETVKGADL
;
A
#
# COMPACT_ATOMS: atom_id res chain seq x y z
N MET A 1 -3.69 -2.76 -35.07
CA MET A 1 -4.74 -1.78 -34.70
C MET A 1 -4.39 -1.28 -33.33
N SER A 2 -4.08 0.01 -33.20
CA SER A 2 -3.34 0.54 -32.04
C SER A 2 -3.90 1.91 -31.67
N ASN A 3 -4.65 2.00 -30.58
CA ASN A 3 -5.32 3.22 -30.16
C ASN A 3 -4.58 3.84 -28.97
N THR A 4 -3.81 4.89 -29.24
CA THR A 4 -3.13 5.69 -28.21
C THR A 4 -3.98 6.94 -27.96
N ILE A 5 -4.44 7.14 -26.72
CA ILE A 5 -5.19 8.35 -26.33
C ILE A 5 -4.28 9.24 -25.49
N THR A 6 -3.84 10.35 -26.08
CA THR A 6 -3.12 11.43 -25.40
C THR A 6 -4.14 12.41 -24.82
N SER A 7 -3.92 12.89 -23.59
CA SER A 7 -4.74 13.94 -22.97
C SER A 7 -3.85 15.09 -22.51
N THR A 8 -4.27 16.32 -22.78
CA THR A 8 -3.49 17.55 -22.61
C THR A 8 -4.28 18.55 -21.76
N PRO A 9 -3.68 19.21 -20.76
CA PRO A 9 -4.39 20.15 -19.89
C PRO A 9 -4.64 21.51 -20.57
N PRO A 10 -5.74 22.22 -20.21
CA PRO A 10 -6.01 23.57 -20.70
C PRO A 10 -5.21 24.65 -19.93
N GLN A 11 -5.04 25.83 -20.55
CA GLN A 11 -4.40 27.01 -19.96
C GLN A 11 -5.42 28.08 -19.56
N SER A 12 -5.04 28.87 -18.54
CA SER A 12 -5.21 30.32 -18.28
C SER A 12 -6.38 31.12 -18.89
N PRO A 13 -6.83 32.19 -18.19
CA PRO A 13 -6.31 33.52 -18.53
C PRO A 13 -5.96 34.43 -17.33
N LEU A 14 -5.29 35.56 -17.62
CA LEU A 14 -5.05 36.67 -16.69
C LEU A 14 -6.20 37.69 -16.74
N GLN A 15 -6.37 38.52 -15.69
CA GLN A 15 -6.62 39.96 -15.84
C GLN A 15 -6.53 40.74 -14.50
N GLY A 16 -6.05 42.00 -14.58
CA GLY A 16 -6.40 43.12 -13.69
C GLY A 16 -5.79 43.17 -12.27
N GLU A 17 -5.50 44.34 -11.68
CA GLU A 17 -5.41 45.73 -12.19
C GLU A 17 -4.36 46.52 -11.36
N SER A 18 -4.09 47.77 -11.73
CA SER A 18 -3.38 48.79 -10.92
C SER A 18 -4.01 50.15 -11.25
N PRO A 19 -4.23 51.06 -10.27
CA PRO A 19 -3.15 51.95 -9.84
C PRO A 19 -3.23 52.38 -8.34
N THR A 20 -2.21 53.02 -7.76
CA THR A 20 -2.09 54.50 -7.75
C THR A 20 -0.69 54.97 -7.32
N ARG A 21 -0.41 56.26 -7.54
CA ARG A 21 0.93 56.89 -7.48
C ARG A 21 0.81 58.29 -6.85
N ASN A 22 1.94 58.79 -6.34
CA ASN A 22 2.25 60.18 -5.94
C ASN A 22 2.11 60.50 -4.44
N GLY A 23 3.15 61.15 -3.91
CA GLY A 23 3.31 61.67 -2.55
C GLY A 23 4.79 62.07 -2.39
N VAL A 24 5.09 63.37 -2.31
CA VAL A 24 6.41 63.92 -2.67
C VAL A 24 6.85 65.04 -1.71
N LEU A 25 8.14 65.01 -1.32
CA LEU A 25 8.93 66.04 -0.61
C LEU A 25 8.46 66.53 0.77
N ASN A 26 9.35 66.51 1.78
CA ASN A 26 9.80 67.77 2.40
C ASN A 26 11.17 67.70 3.13
N MET A 27 11.75 68.88 3.34
CA MET A 27 13.14 69.24 3.67
C MET A 27 13.78 68.71 4.99
N SER A 28 15.10 68.93 5.09
CA SER A 28 15.95 68.98 6.30
C SER A 28 16.86 70.23 6.21
N PRO A 29 17.76 70.56 7.17
CA PRO A 29 17.85 70.30 8.62
C PRO A 29 17.80 71.64 9.42
N PRO A 30 18.24 71.74 10.71
CA PRO A 30 19.67 72.01 10.98
C PRO A 30 20.26 71.43 12.30
N THR A 31 21.60 71.40 12.39
CA THR A 31 22.41 71.16 13.61
C THR A 31 22.77 72.51 14.29
N PRO A 32 23.27 72.58 15.56
CA PRO A 32 24.74 72.54 15.75
C PRO A 32 25.31 72.12 17.15
N THR A 33 26.64 71.98 17.20
CA THR A 33 27.58 72.20 18.35
C THR A 33 27.70 71.17 19.50
N THR A 34 28.95 70.75 19.75
CA THR A 34 29.46 69.94 20.89
C THR A 34 30.21 70.81 21.93
N PRO A 35 30.56 70.29 23.12
CA PRO A 35 31.98 69.94 23.32
C PRO A 35 32.32 68.75 24.28
N LEU A 36 33.37 68.01 23.89
CA LEU A 36 34.43 67.33 24.67
C LEU A 36 34.22 66.87 26.15
N THR A 37 34.47 65.57 26.42
CA THR A 37 35.40 65.05 27.48
C THR A 37 35.61 63.53 27.37
N PRO A 38 36.86 63.05 27.23
CA PRO A 38 37.29 61.68 27.56
C PRO A 38 38.44 61.67 28.61
N PRO A 39 38.96 60.51 29.08
CA PRO A 39 38.53 59.10 28.95
C PRO A 39 38.10 58.58 30.36
N MET A 40 38.17 57.33 30.83
CA MET A 40 38.66 56.00 30.37
C MET A 40 37.73 54.89 30.90
N ALA A 41 37.53 53.81 30.13
CA ALA A 41 37.18 52.47 30.66
C ALA A 41 37.38 51.40 29.56
N PRO A 42 38.02 50.25 29.83
CA PRO A 42 38.06 49.12 28.89
C PRO A 42 36.68 48.47 28.77
N ARG A 43 35.87 48.91 27.80
CA ARG A 43 34.64 48.20 27.45
C ARG A 43 35.00 46.95 26.66
N HIS A 44 34.72 45.78 27.22
CA HIS A 44 34.75 44.52 26.46
C HIS A 44 33.88 44.66 25.20
N PRO A 45 34.28 44.04 24.07
CA PRO A 45 33.46 44.02 22.88
C PRO A 45 32.09 43.43 23.22
N SER A 46 31.04 44.06 22.71
CA SER A 46 29.66 43.72 23.01
C SER A 46 29.39 42.24 22.72
N GLN A 47 29.01 41.50 23.76
CA GLN A 47 28.30 40.23 23.60
C GLN A 47 26.92 40.55 23.03
N HIS A 48 26.87 40.77 21.71
CA HIS A 48 25.63 41.03 20.99
C HIS A 48 24.67 39.87 21.26
N GLN A 49 23.54 40.20 21.90
CA GLN A 49 22.48 39.23 22.13
C GLN A 49 21.99 38.78 20.75
N ASN A 50 22.08 37.48 20.48
CA ASN A 50 21.70 36.88 19.20
C ASN A 50 20.18 36.79 19.09
N THR A 51 19.50 37.94 19.09
CA THR A 51 18.06 38.06 18.88
C THR A 51 17.71 37.44 17.52
N PRO A 52 16.91 36.36 17.47
CA PRO A 52 16.64 35.68 16.22
C PRO A 52 15.89 36.60 15.24
N GLY A 53 16.35 36.66 13.99
CA GLY A 53 15.63 37.37 12.93
C GLY A 53 14.29 36.70 12.59
N SER A 54 13.41 37.42 11.89
CA SER A 54 12.04 36.96 11.56
C SER A 54 11.99 35.54 10.98
N CYS A 55 12.90 35.19 10.06
CA CYS A 55 12.99 33.83 9.50
C CYS A 55 13.38 32.75 10.51
N ALA A 56 14.19 33.07 11.53
CA ALA A 56 14.52 32.12 12.59
C ALA A 56 13.34 31.90 13.56
N LEU A 57 12.59 32.97 13.90
CA LEU A 57 11.35 32.85 14.69
C LEU A 57 10.28 32.03 13.96
N ARG A 58 10.15 32.20 12.64
CA ARG A 58 9.25 31.37 11.80
C ARG A 58 9.58 29.86 11.88
N LEU A 59 10.84 29.48 12.14
CA LEU A 59 11.29 28.09 12.23
C LEU A 59 11.06 27.43 13.61
N GLU A 60 10.85 28.21 14.66
CA GLU A 60 10.76 27.72 16.06
C GLU A 60 9.68 26.62 16.23
N ASN A 61 8.51 26.83 15.62
CA ASN A 61 7.37 25.91 15.71
C ASN A 61 7.30 24.89 14.56
N LEU A 62 8.35 24.74 13.75
CA LEU A 62 8.39 23.83 12.59
C LEU A 62 8.12 22.36 12.96
N ALA A 63 8.42 21.94 14.19
CA ALA A 63 8.11 20.60 14.68
C ALA A 63 6.59 20.32 14.72
N GLN A 64 5.77 21.32 15.05
CA GLN A 64 4.35 21.17 15.39
C GLN A 64 3.40 21.34 14.19
N GLN A 65 3.88 21.94 13.10
CA GLN A 65 3.09 22.22 11.89
C GLN A 65 2.67 20.94 11.11
N THR A 66 1.70 21.07 10.20
CA THR A 66 1.32 20.01 9.25
C THR A 66 2.36 19.84 8.15
N SER A 67 2.41 18.67 7.49
CA SER A 67 3.41 18.40 6.44
C SER A 67 3.37 19.43 5.29
N THR A 68 2.17 19.89 4.91
CA THR A 68 1.98 20.91 3.87
C THR A 68 2.54 22.27 4.31
N ALA A 69 2.17 22.74 5.51
CA ALA A 69 2.64 24.02 6.05
C ALA A 69 4.16 24.03 6.25
N LYS A 70 4.77 22.90 6.67
CA LYS A 70 6.23 22.75 6.71
C LYS A 70 6.84 22.89 5.32
N SER A 71 6.27 22.25 4.30
CA SER A 71 6.76 22.31 2.92
C SER A 71 6.71 23.74 2.35
N GLU A 72 5.61 24.45 2.58
CA GLU A 72 5.43 25.84 2.15
C GLU A 72 6.41 26.77 2.88
N LEU A 73 6.56 26.62 4.20
CA LEU A 73 7.50 27.40 5.00
C LEU A 73 8.95 27.13 4.59
N MET A 74 9.35 25.87 4.38
CA MET A 74 10.70 25.54 3.88
C MET A 74 10.95 26.12 2.49
N THR A 75 9.93 26.12 1.61
CA THR A 75 10.03 26.70 0.27
C THR A 75 10.23 28.22 0.33
N SER A 76 9.48 28.93 1.19
CA SER A 76 9.68 30.36 1.40
C SER A 76 11.05 30.66 2.02
N VAL A 77 11.47 29.94 3.06
CA VAL A 77 12.78 30.15 3.69
C VAL A 77 13.93 29.85 2.70
N ALA A 78 13.79 28.85 1.83
CA ALA A 78 14.75 28.59 0.76
C ALA A 78 14.81 29.74 -0.27
N ALA A 79 13.67 30.34 -0.62
CA ALA A 79 13.62 31.52 -1.48
C ALA A 79 14.27 32.75 -0.81
N ASP A 80 14.00 32.99 0.47
CA ASP A 80 14.59 34.07 1.29
C ASP A 80 16.13 33.94 1.35
N ILE A 81 16.63 32.71 1.52
CA ILE A 81 18.07 32.38 1.51
C ILE A 81 18.68 32.59 0.11
N CYS A 82 18.02 32.13 -0.96
CA CYS A 82 18.50 32.33 -2.32
C CYS A 82 18.58 33.81 -2.70
N ALA A 83 17.55 34.61 -2.39
CA ALA A 83 17.55 36.05 -2.61
C ALA A 83 18.67 36.76 -1.83
N THR A 84 18.96 36.28 -0.62
CA THR A 84 20.07 36.77 0.21
C THR A 84 21.43 36.47 -0.44
N PHE A 85 21.70 35.23 -0.86
CA PHE A 85 22.96 34.87 -1.53
C PHE A 85 23.14 35.58 -2.88
N ILE A 86 22.08 35.77 -3.66
CA ILE A 86 22.11 36.57 -4.91
C ILE A 86 22.45 38.03 -4.62
N SER A 87 21.90 38.61 -3.54
CA SER A 87 22.20 40.00 -3.15
C SER A 87 23.64 40.16 -2.68
N ILE A 88 24.16 39.19 -1.92
CA ILE A 88 25.55 39.17 -1.46
C ILE A 88 26.53 39.01 -2.62
N ALA A 89 26.22 38.18 -3.62
CA ALA A 89 27.04 38.04 -4.83
C ALA A 89 27.21 39.39 -5.54
N LYS A 90 26.10 40.13 -5.75
CA LYS A 90 26.14 41.49 -6.35
C LYS A 90 27.01 42.46 -5.55
N TYR A 91 26.82 42.56 -4.24
CA TYR A 91 27.66 43.43 -3.41
C TYR A 91 29.14 42.99 -3.34
N SER A 92 29.46 41.74 -3.69
CA SER A 92 30.83 41.27 -3.88
C SER A 92 31.40 41.61 -5.26
N GLU A 93 30.59 41.54 -6.32
CA GLU A 93 30.95 41.99 -7.68
C GLU A 93 31.18 43.51 -7.73
N GLU A 94 30.38 44.28 -6.99
CA GLU A 94 30.52 45.72 -6.77
C GLU A 94 31.73 46.09 -5.87
N GLY A 95 32.48 45.11 -5.34
CA GLY A 95 33.64 45.33 -4.48
C GLY A 95 33.33 45.83 -3.06
N THR A 96 32.05 45.95 -2.68
CA THR A 96 31.61 46.34 -1.33
C THR A 96 31.91 45.26 -0.30
N LEU A 97 31.88 43.99 -0.72
CA LEU A 97 32.31 42.83 0.07
C LEU A 97 33.67 42.31 -0.41
N GLN A 98 34.57 42.01 0.53
CA GLN A 98 35.85 41.35 0.29
C GLN A 98 35.72 39.85 0.57
N ALA A 99 36.54 39.00 -0.07
CA ALA A 99 36.45 37.54 0.05
C ALA A 99 36.46 37.01 1.50
N ARG A 100 37.20 37.66 2.41
CA ARG A 100 37.21 37.35 3.86
C ARG A 100 35.82 37.47 4.54
N HIS A 101 34.86 38.14 3.91
CA HIS A 101 33.47 38.24 4.36
C HIS A 101 32.59 37.13 3.74
N THR A 102 32.99 36.52 2.62
CA THR A 102 32.26 35.42 1.96
C THR A 102 32.73 34.03 2.40
N ASP A 103 33.94 33.88 2.96
CA ASP A 103 34.48 32.62 3.50
C ASP A 103 33.52 31.81 4.41
N VAL A 104 32.66 32.50 5.16
CA VAL A 104 31.64 31.88 6.03
C VAL A 104 30.43 31.39 5.23
N ILE A 105 30.07 32.12 4.18
CA ILE A 105 28.95 31.84 3.29
C ILE A 105 29.26 30.63 2.41
N ASP A 106 30.49 30.53 1.88
CA ASP A 106 30.95 29.36 1.15
C ASP A 106 30.90 28.08 2.00
N LYS A 107 31.19 28.18 3.31
CA LYS A 107 31.05 27.06 4.26
C LYS A 107 29.59 26.68 4.53
N VAL A 108 28.67 27.65 4.58
CA VAL A 108 27.22 27.38 4.66
C VAL A 108 26.72 26.69 3.39
N ILE A 109 27.06 27.22 2.20
CA ILE A 109 26.72 26.64 0.90
C ILE A 109 27.27 25.21 0.80
N GLN A 110 28.53 24.98 1.20
CA GLN A 110 29.13 23.64 1.21
C GLN A 110 28.39 22.68 2.15
N THR A 111 28.06 23.12 3.37
CA THR A 111 27.31 22.32 4.35
C THR A 111 25.93 21.90 3.81
N ILE A 112 25.24 22.78 3.09
CA ILE A 112 23.97 22.48 2.42
C ILE A 112 24.18 21.42 1.33
N ARG A 113 25.18 21.59 0.45
CA ARG A 113 25.50 20.63 -0.62
C ARG A 113 25.82 19.23 -0.10
N ASP A 114 26.69 19.14 0.91
CA ASP A 114 27.06 17.85 1.51
C ASP A 114 25.89 17.16 2.22
N THR A 115 24.97 17.95 2.78
CA THR A 115 23.74 17.44 3.41
C THR A 115 22.77 16.86 2.39
N ASP A 116 22.49 17.54 1.27
CA ASP A 116 21.68 16.98 0.17
C ASP A 116 22.29 15.68 -0.35
N VAL A 117 23.58 15.68 -0.71
CA VAL A 117 24.25 14.50 -1.25
C VAL A 117 24.18 13.33 -0.27
N LYS A 118 24.29 13.57 1.04
CA LYS A 118 24.13 12.56 2.09
C LYS A 118 22.70 12.04 2.20
N GLN A 119 21.70 12.92 2.24
CA GLN A 119 20.28 12.54 2.31
C GLN A 119 19.82 11.78 1.06
N ARG A 120 20.17 12.27 -0.13
CA ARG A 120 19.88 11.63 -1.42
C ARG A 120 20.45 10.22 -1.50
N ARG A 121 21.71 10.03 -1.11
CA ARG A 121 22.35 8.70 -1.02
C ARG A 121 21.64 7.75 -0.04
N LEU A 122 21.06 8.25 1.06
CA LEU A 122 20.29 7.43 2.00
C LEU A 122 18.92 7.03 1.40
N LEU A 123 18.22 7.96 0.77
CA LEU A 123 16.95 7.71 0.08
C LEU A 123 17.12 6.74 -1.08
N ASP A 124 18.16 6.90 -1.92
CA ASP A 124 18.49 5.97 -3.00
C ASP A 124 18.74 4.55 -2.46
N ARG A 125 19.49 4.41 -1.35
CA ARG A 125 19.70 3.11 -0.68
C ARG A 125 18.40 2.51 -0.15
N GLN A 126 17.46 3.31 0.35
CA GLN A 126 16.13 2.85 0.79
C GLN A 126 15.28 2.40 -0.41
N VAL A 127 15.19 3.22 -1.45
CA VAL A 127 14.47 2.91 -2.70
C VAL A 127 15.02 1.64 -3.36
N GLN A 128 16.34 1.44 -3.38
CA GLN A 128 16.94 0.22 -3.94
C GLN A 128 16.69 -1.02 -3.07
N ARG A 129 16.62 -0.90 -1.73
CA ARG A 129 16.20 -2.00 -0.84
C ARG A 129 14.75 -2.40 -1.12
N LEU A 130 13.82 -1.44 -1.07
CA LEU A 130 12.39 -1.66 -1.35
C LEU A 130 12.13 -2.22 -2.76
N ARG A 131 12.92 -1.79 -3.77
CA ARG A 131 12.85 -2.36 -5.13
C ARG A 131 13.28 -3.83 -5.18
N LYS A 132 14.33 -4.23 -4.45
CA LYS A 132 14.79 -5.62 -4.36
C LYS A 132 13.76 -6.49 -3.63
N GLU A 133 13.27 -6.01 -2.49
CA GLU A 133 12.24 -6.66 -1.67
C GLU A 133 10.94 -6.89 -2.46
N ARG A 134 10.38 -5.85 -3.09
CA ARG A 134 9.20 -5.95 -3.96
C ARG A 134 9.39 -6.97 -5.11
N LYS A 135 10.61 -7.08 -5.66
CA LYS A 135 10.95 -8.09 -6.68
C LYS A 135 11.02 -9.51 -6.11
N TRP A 136 11.53 -9.68 -4.89
CA TRP A 136 11.55 -10.95 -4.17
C TRP A 136 10.14 -11.42 -3.79
N ILE A 137 9.32 -10.53 -3.20
CA ILE A 137 7.92 -10.78 -2.86
C ILE A 137 7.15 -11.25 -4.10
N ARG A 138 7.23 -10.51 -5.22
CA ARG A 138 6.59 -10.90 -6.49
C ARG A 138 7.04 -12.29 -6.98
N LYS A 139 8.31 -12.64 -6.81
CA LYS A 139 8.84 -13.97 -7.17
C LYS A 139 8.35 -15.08 -6.23
N LYS A 140 8.15 -14.80 -4.93
CA LYS A 140 7.56 -15.75 -3.97
C LYS A 140 6.08 -16.01 -4.29
N TYR A 141 5.27 -14.96 -4.46
CA TYR A 141 3.85 -15.10 -4.84
C TYR A 141 3.64 -15.78 -6.19
N SER A 142 4.46 -15.46 -7.20
CA SER A 142 4.38 -16.11 -8.52
C SER A 142 4.63 -17.63 -8.46
N ARG A 143 5.48 -18.11 -7.54
CA ARG A 143 5.71 -19.54 -7.31
C ARG A 143 4.52 -20.20 -6.62
N LEU A 144 3.99 -19.57 -5.57
CA LEU A 144 2.82 -20.05 -4.83
C LEU A 144 1.58 -20.15 -5.75
N ALA A 145 1.37 -19.17 -6.64
CA ALA A 145 0.28 -19.22 -7.61
C ALA A 145 0.38 -20.43 -8.55
N VAL A 146 1.57 -20.73 -9.09
CA VAL A 146 1.79 -21.91 -9.95
C VAL A 146 1.56 -23.23 -9.19
N GLN A 147 1.91 -23.28 -7.89
CA GLN A 147 1.63 -24.45 -7.04
C GLN A 147 0.13 -24.62 -6.78
N ALA A 148 -0.59 -23.52 -6.49
CA ALA A 148 -2.04 -23.54 -6.30
C ALA A 148 -2.79 -23.93 -7.59
N ASP A 149 -2.38 -23.42 -8.76
CA ASP A 149 -2.88 -23.81 -10.07
C ASP A 149 -2.69 -25.31 -10.35
N GLY A 150 -1.53 -25.86 -9.99
CA GLY A 150 -1.23 -27.29 -10.12
C GLY A 150 -2.15 -28.14 -9.24
N LEU A 151 -2.31 -27.73 -7.98
CA LEU A 151 -3.19 -28.40 -7.02
C LEU A 151 -4.66 -28.36 -7.47
N GLY A 152 -5.15 -27.19 -7.90
CA GLY A 152 -6.52 -27.01 -8.41
C GLY A 152 -6.82 -27.89 -9.62
N ARG A 153 -5.87 -28.02 -10.56
CA ARG A 153 -5.99 -28.94 -11.71
C ARG A 153 -6.02 -30.41 -11.28
N ALA A 154 -5.21 -30.80 -10.28
CA ALA A 154 -5.20 -32.15 -9.73
C ALA A 154 -6.54 -32.52 -9.05
N TYR A 155 -7.07 -31.62 -8.21
CA TYR A 155 -8.39 -31.81 -7.59
C TYR A 155 -9.52 -31.82 -8.63
N GLN A 156 -9.50 -30.94 -9.64
CA GLN A 156 -10.47 -30.97 -10.73
C GLN A 156 -10.43 -32.29 -11.51
N MET A 157 -9.24 -32.87 -11.73
CA MET A 157 -9.10 -34.18 -12.36
C MET A 157 -9.65 -35.31 -11.46
N LYS A 158 -9.33 -35.31 -10.15
CA LYS A 158 -9.87 -36.29 -9.19
C LYS A 158 -11.40 -36.23 -9.14
N MET A 159 -11.97 -35.02 -9.08
CA MET A 159 -13.42 -34.79 -9.07
C MET A 159 -14.11 -35.26 -10.35
N ARG A 160 -13.50 -35.04 -11.53
CA ARG A 160 -14.01 -35.59 -12.80
C ARG A 160 -14.04 -37.11 -12.81
N LYS A 161 -12.96 -37.78 -12.36
CA LYS A 161 -12.90 -39.24 -12.26
C LYS A 161 -13.98 -39.78 -11.31
N LEU A 162 -14.11 -39.20 -10.11
CA LEU A 162 -15.13 -39.60 -9.13
C LEU A 162 -16.56 -39.43 -9.69
N ARG A 163 -16.86 -38.35 -10.42
CA ARG A 163 -18.17 -38.17 -11.07
C ARG A 163 -18.46 -39.25 -12.11
N ILE A 164 -17.47 -39.63 -12.93
CA ILE A 164 -17.62 -40.68 -13.94
C ILE A 164 -17.91 -42.01 -13.25
N SER A 165 -17.09 -42.43 -12.28
CA SER A 165 -17.29 -43.71 -11.60
C SER A 165 -18.54 -43.78 -10.73
N LEU A 166 -19.02 -42.64 -10.20
CA LEU A 166 -20.34 -42.56 -9.57
C LEU A 166 -21.47 -42.80 -10.58
N GLN A 167 -21.38 -42.23 -11.78
CA GLN A 167 -22.37 -42.41 -12.85
C GLN A 167 -22.35 -43.84 -13.40
N GLU A 168 -21.17 -44.44 -13.55
CA GLU A 168 -20.99 -45.86 -13.92
C GLU A 168 -21.64 -46.79 -12.89
N ALA A 169 -21.35 -46.60 -11.60
CA ALA A 169 -21.94 -47.38 -10.51
C ALA A 169 -23.47 -47.20 -10.41
N GLN A 170 -23.99 -45.98 -10.64
CA GLN A 170 -25.44 -45.73 -10.70
C GLN A 170 -26.09 -46.46 -11.89
N GLY A 171 -25.42 -46.52 -13.04
CA GLY A 171 -25.86 -47.30 -14.20
C GLY A 171 -25.98 -48.80 -13.91
N GLU A 172 -24.95 -49.39 -13.28
CA GLU A 172 -24.98 -50.79 -12.86
C GLU A 172 -26.06 -51.08 -11.81
N VAL A 173 -26.28 -50.20 -10.83
CA VAL A 173 -27.37 -50.33 -9.86
C VAL A 173 -28.75 -50.30 -10.54
N VAL A 174 -28.94 -49.49 -11.59
CA VAL A 174 -30.18 -49.49 -12.38
C VAL A 174 -30.32 -50.78 -13.19
N ARG A 175 -29.24 -51.25 -13.85
CA ARG A 175 -29.21 -52.49 -14.62
C ARG A 175 -29.59 -53.70 -13.77
N LEU A 176 -28.96 -53.85 -12.60
CA LEU A 176 -29.21 -54.94 -11.65
C LEU A 176 -30.62 -54.90 -11.04
N ARG A 177 -31.21 -53.71 -10.85
CA ARG A 177 -32.61 -53.59 -10.42
C ARG A 177 -33.57 -54.12 -11.49
N ILE A 178 -33.38 -53.74 -12.75
CA ILE A 178 -34.19 -54.24 -13.87
C ILE A 178 -34.05 -55.75 -14.02
N GLU A 179 -32.83 -56.29 -13.92
CA GLU A 179 -32.54 -57.73 -13.97
C GLU A 179 -33.26 -58.51 -12.86
N ARG A 180 -33.15 -58.04 -11.61
CA ARG A 180 -33.88 -58.57 -10.44
C ARG A 180 -35.40 -58.54 -10.64
N ASP A 181 -35.93 -57.45 -11.19
CA ASP A 181 -37.38 -57.25 -11.31
C ASP A 181 -37.97 -58.11 -12.43
N MET A 182 -37.24 -58.31 -13.54
CA MET A 182 -37.59 -59.32 -14.56
C MET A 182 -37.59 -60.74 -13.97
N LEU A 183 -36.56 -61.13 -13.22
CA LEU A 183 -36.49 -62.46 -12.58
C LEU A 183 -37.65 -62.67 -11.60
N ARG A 184 -37.98 -61.65 -10.79
CA ARG A 184 -39.12 -61.66 -9.87
C ARG A 184 -40.45 -61.90 -10.60
N ASP A 185 -40.66 -61.25 -11.74
CA ASP A 185 -41.89 -61.40 -12.53
C ASP A 185 -41.94 -62.71 -13.34
N CYS A 186 -40.79 -63.33 -13.65
CA CYS A 186 -40.74 -64.72 -14.12
C CYS A 186 -41.18 -65.69 -13.02
N PHE A 187 -40.60 -65.61 -11.81
CA PHE A 187 -40.97 -66.51 -10.70
C PHE A 187 -42.45 -66.40 -10.32
N LYS A 188 -43.04 -65.19 -10.31
CA LYS A 188 -44.49 -65.01 -10.09
C LYS A 188 -45.35 -65.79 -11.08
N LYS A 189 -44.96 -65.87 -12.36
CA LYS A 189 -45.74 -66.55 -13.40
C LYS A 189 -45.72 -68.06 -13.20
N TYR A 190 -44.53 -68.65 -13.02
CA TYR A 190 -44.40 -70.08 -12.76
C TYR A 190 -45.20 -70.51 -11.51
N ASN A 191 -45.09 -69.76 -10.41
CA ASN A 191 -45.82 -70.06 -9.17
C ASN A 191 -47.35 -69.89 -9.28
N ILE A 192 -47.86 -69.24 -10.34
CA ILE A 192 -49.30 -69.14 -10.61
C ILE A 192 -49.80 -70.32 -11.45
N GLU A 193 -49.00 -70.82 -12.39
CA GLU A 193 -49.38 -71.94 -13.25
C GLU A 193 -49.52 -73.27 -12.47
N ASP A 194 -48.65 -73.53 -11.49
CA ASP A 194 -48.77 -74.70 -10.59
C ASP A 194 -49.95 -74.59 -9.58
N SER A 195 -50.50 -73.38 -9.37
CA SER A 195 -51.53 -73.13 -8.34
C SER A 195 -52.95 -73.52 -8.77
N TYR A 196 -53.16 -73.91 -10.04
CA TYR A 196 -54.47 -74.28 -10.58
C TYR A 196 -54.82 -75.78 -10.45
N SER A 197 -54.08 -76.54 -9.64
CA SER A 197 -54.28 -78.00 -9.50
C SER A 197 -54.40 -78.50 -8.05
N ASN A 198 -54.78 -77.65 -7.09
CA ASN A 198 -55.01 -78.10 -5.71
C ASN A 198 -56.14 -77.33 -5.00
N ASP A 199 -57.39 -77.70 -5.30
CA ASP A 199 -58.49 -77.50 -4.35
C ASP A 199 -58.21 -78.34 -3.09
N ASN A 200 -57.77 -77.70 -1.99
CA ASN A 200 -58.16 -78.06 -0.61
C ASN A 200 -57.58 -77.09 0.44
N ASP A 201 -58.46 -76.73 1.39
CA ASP A 201 -58.22 -76.41 2.80
C ASP A 201 -57.07 -75.49 3.24
N ASN A 202 -57.43 -74.22 3.44
CA ASN A 202 -57.57 -73.63 4.79
C ASN A 202 -56.46 -73.92 5.83
N VAL A 203 -55.52 -72.97 5.98
CA VAL A 203 -54.95 -72.58 7.29
C VAL A 203 -54.75 -71.05 7.32
N ASP A 204 -55.25 -70.39 8.37
CA ASP A 204 -54.89 -69.00 8.70
C ASP A 204 -53.45 -68.94 9.22
N GLY A 205 -52.59 -68.19 8.52
CA GLY A 205 -51.13 -68.23 8.65
C GLY A 205 -50.50 -66.85 8.87
N LYS A 206 -51.00 -66.11 9.87
CA LYS A 206 -50.56 -64.75 10.21
C LYS A 206 -49.06 -64.69 10.60
N CYS A 207 -48.18 -64.47 9.63
CA CYS A 207 -46.76 -64.20 9.83
C CYS A 207 -46.49 -62.68 9.92
N GLU A 208 -46.32 -62.18 11.14
CA GLU A 208 -45.76 -60.84 11.38
C GLU A 208 -44.25 -60.87 11.11
N VAL A 209 -43.82 -60.23 10.02
CA VAL A 209 -42.40 -60.04 9.72
C VAL A 209 -41.93 -58.74 10.36
N ASP A 210 -41.36 -58.87 11.55
CA ASP A 210 -40.53 -57.83 12.15
C ASP A 210 -39.26 -57.63 11.32
N THR A 211 -39.02 -56.40 10.89
CA THR A 211 -37.71 -55.94 10.42
C THR A 211 -37.38 -54.60 11.06
N GLY A 212 -37.05 -54.65 12.36
CA GLY A 212 -35.69 -54.38 12.80
C GLY A 212 -35.14 -52.99 12.48
N GLU A 213 -35.03 -52.17 13.52
CA GLU A 213 -34.34 -50.88 13.51
C GLU A 213 -32.82 -51.09 13.37
N ASP A 214 -32.24 -50.87 12.18
CA ASP A 214 -30.78 -50.81 12.01
C ASP A 214 -30.27 -49.42 12.41
N VAL A 215 -29.56 -49.39 13.54
CA VAL A 215 -29.19 -48.18 14.30
C VAL A 215 -27.97 -47.43 13.72
N ASP A 216 -28.12 -46.11 13.66
CA ASP A 216 -27.13 -45.04 13.81
C ASP A 216 -25.63 -45.45 13.84
N GLY A 217 -24.91 -45.17 12.75
CA GLY A 217 -23.45 -45.24 12.68
C GLY A 217 -22.80 -43.85 12.70
N GLU A 218 -21.83 -43.63 13.61
CA GLU A 218 -21.31 -42.30 13.94
C GLU A 218 -20.30 -41.68 12.94
N TYR A 219 -19.95 -40.41 13.20
CA TYR A 219 -18.96 -39.61 12.48
C TYR A 219 -17.52 -40.10 12.68
N GLU A 220 -16.68 -39.98 11.63
CA GLU A 220 -15.25 -39.65 11.80
C GLU A 220 -14.96 -38.26 11.21
N SER A 221 -14.79 -37.27 12.09
CA SER A 221 -14.25 -35.95 11.73
C SER A 221 -12.72 -35.98 11.84
N ALA A 222 -12.02 -36.17 10.70
CA ALA A 222 -10.56 -36.18 10.69
C ALA A 222 -9.96 -34.79 10.95
N GLU A 223 -9.32 -34.62 12.11
CA GLU A 223 -8.47 -33.46 12.41
C GLU A 223 -7.18 -33.50 11.57
N GLU A 224 -7.05 -32.71 10.50
CA GLU A 224 -5.75 -32.53 9.85
C GLU A 224 -4.93 -31.44 10.55
N THR A 225 -3.77 -31.85 11.08
CA THR A 225 -3.00 -31.08 12.07
C THR A 225 -2.34 -29.83 11.48
N VAL A 226 -2.60 -28.67 12.09
CA VAL A 226 -1.86 -27.43 11.79
C VAL A 226 -0.41 -27.56 12.28
N LYS A 227 0.48 -28.05 11.42
CA LYS A 227 1.93 -27.98 11.65
C LYS A 227 2.43 -26.56 11.40
N GLY A 228 2.53 -25.79 12.48
CA GLY A 228 3.38 -24.61 12.51
C GLY A 228 4.82 -24.98 12.15
N ALA A 229 5.47 -24.13 11.37
CA ALA A 229 6.89 -24.20 11.07
C ALA A 229 7.47 -22.80 11.20
N ASP A 230 8.07 -22.52 12.36
CA ASP A 230 8.92 -21.34 12.55
C ASP A 230 10.15 -21.45 11.64
N LEU A 231 10.47 -20.36 10.91
CA LEU A 231 11.80 -19.90 10.43
C LEU A 231 11.66 -18.72 9.43
#